data_AF-A0A024FEM5-F1
#
_entry.id   AF-A0A024FEM5-F1
#
_cell.length_a   1.000
_cell.length_b   1.000
_cell.length_c   1.000
_cell.angle_alpha   90.00
_cell.angle_beta   90.00
_cell.angle_gamma   90.00
#
_symmetry.space_group_name_H-M   'P 1'
#
loop_
_entity.id
_entity.type
_entity.pdbx_description
1 polymer ?
#
loop_
_entity_poly.entity_id
_entity_poly.type
_entity_poly.pdbx_seq_one_letter_code
_entity_poly.pdbx_strand_id
1 'polypeptide(L)'
;MMLSAQQNVTYNGKTFKPAEVIETQIGNSGETLSFTISEIDMSPNGDWAKKISELQRQGKTYNPKDAPRPLYLSLSVDFKRRFKFPIAEEDSVSINVSYVKESMLENEFNEEEVNKMNSAVSKTDISGLKSDKKSVEEEVKKISKLMQEGKLSPDEAMKKIEALTQPMLNTLENSVIMNQETEEFKENRSTYNILFGDSAGNTESIPYKGTLHIIEFNSKRLRAYFKGTHFVECTDVARANDKSKPCEKVETGLFPNHKVFRVEDISITIDTNFKTFYDNR
;
A
#
# COMPACT_ATOMS: atom_id res chain seq x y z
N MET A 1 -33.75 -28.23 -7.06
CA MET A 1 -33.50 -27.18 -8.08
C MET A 1 -33.28 -25.88 -7.34
N MET A 2 -32.03 -25.48 -7.11
CA MET A 2 -31.72 -24.13 -6.66
C MET A 2 -31.78 -23.23 -7.89
N LEU A 3 -32.63 -22.22 -7.86
CA LEU A 3 -32.58 -21.09 -8.79
C LEU A 3 -31.22 -20.42 -8.57
N SER A 4 -30.24 -20.68 -9.44
CA SER A 4 -28.99 -19.94 -9.46
C SER A 4 -29.35 -18.49 -9.81
N ALA A 5 -29.44 -17.61 -8.80
CA ALA A 5 -29.52 -16.19 -9.05
C ALA A 5 -28.31 -15.83 -9.91
N GLN A 6 -28.57 -15.21 -11.06
CA GLN A 6 -27.57 -14.88 -12.06
C GLN A 6 -26.54 -13.96 -11.42
N GLN A 7 -25.35 -14.49 -11.10
CA GLN A 7 -24.25 -13.67 -10.64
C GLN A 7 -23.78 -12.80 -11.80
N ASN A 8 -23.68 -11.50 -11.57
CA ASN A 8 -23.23 -10.56 -12.59
C ASN A 8 -22.11 -9.71 -12.03
N VAL A 9 -20.90 -9.95 -12.53
CA VAL A 9 -19.75 -9.08 -12.29
C VAL A 9 -19.32 -8.53 -13.63
N THR A 10 -19.34 -7.20 -13.75
CA THR A 10 -18.94 -6.49 -14.97
C THR A 10 -17.78 -5.56 -14.66
N TYR A 11 -16.79 -5.55 -15.55
CA TYR A 11 -15.60 -4.70 -15.51
C TYR A 11 -15.35 -4.16 -16.91
N ASN A 12 -15.46 -2.84 -17.10
CA ASN A 12 -15.14 -2.16 -18.38
C ASN A 12 -15.70 -2.87 -19.63
N GLY A 13 -16.98 -3.24 -19.59
CA GLY A 13 -17.68 -3.95 -20.67
C GLY A 13 -17.40 -5.46 -20.75
N LYS A 14 -16.44 -6.00 -20.00
CA LYS A 14 -16.24 -7.45 -19.82
C LYS A 14 -17.18 -7.94 -18.73
N THR A 15 -17.97 -8.95 -19.04
CA THR A 15 -18.78 -9.66 -18.05
C THR A 15 -18.05 -10.93 -17.69
N PHE A 16 -17.90 -11.21 -16.40
CA PHE A 16 -17.39 -12.49 -15.95
C PHE A 16 -18.31 -13.60 -16.49
N LYS A 17 -17.71 -14.68 -16.99
CA LYS A 17 -18.40 -15.98 -17.06
C LYS A 17 -18.89 -16.35 -15.65
N PRO A 18 -19.81 -17.33 -15.48
CA PRO A 18 -20.33 -17.70 -14.16
C PRO A 18 -19.21 -17.73 -13.12
N ALA A 19 -19.20 -16.72 -12.26
CA ALA A 19 -18.15 -16.49 -11.31
C ALA A 19 -18.51 -17.20 -10.01
N GLU A 20 -17.51 -17.50 -9.20
CA GLU A 20 -17.73 -17.92 -7.82
C GLU A 20 -17.02 -16.95 -6.89
N VAL A 21 -17.67 -16.60 -5.78
CA VAL A 21 -16.98 -15.98 -4.65
C VAL A 21 -16.20 -17.09 -3.95
N ILE A 22 -14.87 -17.04 -4.09
CA ILE A 22 -13.94 -18.05 -3.56
C ILE A 22 -13.78 -17.87 -2.05
N GLU A 23 -13.80 -16.61 -1.60
CA GLU A 23 -13.61 -16.27 -0.21
C GLU A 23 -14.38 -14.99 0.11
N THR A 24 -15.08 -14.96 1.24
CA THR A 24 -15.58 -13.73 1.85
C THR A 24 -15.45 -13.84 3.36
N GLN A 25 -14.97 -12.75 3.97
CA GLN A 25 -14.76 -12.68 5.41
C GLN A 25 -15.10 -11.31 5.97
N ILE A 26 -15.60 -11.32 7.21
CA ILE A 26 -15.63 -10.17 8.09
C ILE A 26 -14.51 -10.33 9.12
N GLY A 27 -13.65 -9.32 9.26
CA GLY A 27 -12.55 -9.36 10.21
C GLY A 27 -13.01 -9.34 11.68
N ASN A 28 -12.08 -9.68 12.58
CA ASN A 28 -12.37 -9.96 14.00
C ASN A 28 -13.00 -8.79 14.79
N SER A 29 -12.82 -7.56 14.32
CA SER A 29 -13.43 -6.37 14.95
C SER A 29 -14.69 -5.90 14.23
N GLY A 30 -15.07 -6.50 13.09
CA GLY A 30 -16.15 -6.03 12.24
C GLY A 30 -15.84 -4.70 11.55
N GLU A 31 -14.55 -4.34 11.46
CA GLU A 31 -14.07 -3.15 10.75
C GLU A 31 -13.57 -3.49 9.36
N THR A 32 -13.37 -4.76 9.02
CA THR A 32 -12.90 -5.15 7.69
C THR A 32 -13.88 -6.10 7.02
N LEU A 33 -14.07 -5.88 5.72
CA LEU A 33 -14.77 -6.77 4.81
C LEU A 33 -13.80 -7.10 3.68
N SER A 34 -13.64 -8.37 3.33
CA SER A 34 -12.93 -8.74 2.09
C SER A 34 -13.63 -9.86 1.36
N PHE A 35 -13.59 -9.81 0.03
CA PHE A 35 -14.06 -10.88 -0.82
C PHE A 35 -13.24 -11.02 -2.10
N THR A 36 -13.12 -12.26 -2.58
CA THR A 36 -12.42 -12.61 -3.81
C THR A 36 -13.37 -13.36 -4.74
N ILE A 37 -13.52 -12.84 -5.96
CA ILE A 37 -14.35 -13.41 -7.02
C ILE A 37 -13.42 -13.85 -8.16
N SER A 38 -13.65 -15.04 -8.70
CA SER A 38 -12.95 -15.49 -9.92
C SER A 38 -13.89 -16.31 -10.79
N GLU A 39 -13.66 -16.32 -12.10
CA GLU A 39 -14.32 -17.25 -13.01
C GLU A 39 -13.91 -18.71 -12.74
N ILE A 40 -12.70 -18.93 -12.19
CA ILE A 40 -12.15 -20.26 -11.90
C ILE A 40 -11.39 -20.20 -10.57
N ASP A 41 -11.72 -21.11 -9.65
CA ASP A 41 -11.01 -21.26 -8.37
C ASP A 41 -9.64 -21.91 -8.58
N MET A 42 -8.62 -21.06 -8.52
CA MET A 42 -7.20 -21.38 -8.69
C MET A 42 -6.50 -21.66 -7.35
N SER A 43 -7.21 -21.65 -6.22
CA SER A 43 -6.62 -21.90 -4.91
C SER A 43 -6.05 -23.33 -4.79
N PRO A 44 -5.15 -23.63 -3.83
CA PRO A 44 -4.54 -24.96 -3.67
C PRO A 44 -5.52 -26.12 -3.53
N ASN A 45 -6.77 -25.86 -3.10
CA ASN A 45 -7.85 -26.85 -2.98
C ASN A 45 -9.04 -26.54 -3.92
N GLY A 46 -8.87 -25.57 -4.81
CA GLY A 46 -9.88 -25.13 -5.76
C GLY A 46 -10.12 -26.14 -6.87
N ASP A 47 -11.13 -25.86 -7.70
CA ASP A 47 -11.56 -26.78 -8.76
C ASP A 47 -10.48 -27.00 -9.82
N TRP A 48 -9.63 -26.00 -10.05
CA TRP A 48 -8.48 -26.16 -10.93
C TRP A 48 -7.42 -27.12 -10.35
N ALA A 49 -7.07 -26.96 -9.07
CA ALA A 49 -6.11 -27.84 -8.41
C ALA A 49 -6.58 -29.30 -8.41
N LYS A 50 -7.87 -29.54 -8.12
CA LYS A 50 -8.49 -30.87 -8.20
C LYS A 50 -8.37 -31.50 -9.59
N LYS A 51 -8.63 -30.71 -10.64
CA LYS A 51 -8.49 -31.16 -12.03
C LYS A 51 -7.05 -31.55 -12.37
N ILE A 52 -6.06 -30.77 -11.91
CA ILE A 52 -4.64 -31.10 -12.10
C ILE A 52 -4.28 -32.39 -11.38
N SER A 53 -4.70 -32.55 -10.12
CA SER A 53 -4.47 -33.79 -9.36
C SER A 53 -5.09 -35.01 -10.04
N GLU A 54 -6.28 -34.88 -10.63
CA GLU A 54 -6.92 -35.95 -11.38
C GLU A 54 -6.15 -36.31 -12.66
N LEU A 55 -5.70 -35.32 -13.43
CA LEU A 55 -4.89 -35.55 -14.63
C LEU A 55 -3.57 -36.26 -14.30
N GLN A 56 -2.90 -35.84 -13.21
CA GLN A 56 -1.68 -36.48 -12.72
C GLN A 56 -1.95 -37.94 -12.30
N ARG A 57 -3.07 -38.21 -11.62
CA ARG A 57 -3.47 -39.57 -11.26
C ARG A 57 -3.74 -40.46 -12.47
N GLN A 58 -4.16 -39.88 -13.61
CA GLN A 58 -4.33 -40.57 -14.89
C GLN A 58 -3.00 -40.73 -15.67
N GLY A 59 -1.86 -40.34 -15.10
CA GLY A 59 -0.56 -40.39 -15.78
C GLY A 59 -0.40 -39.35 -16.90
N LYS A 60 -1.27 -38.35 -16.98
CA LYS A 60 -1.17 -37.28 -17.97
C LYS A 60 -0.25 -36.18 -17.46
N THR A 61 0.62 -35.70 -18.33
CA THR A 61 1.41 -34.49 -18.09
C THR A 61 0.57 -33.26 -18.40
N TYR A 62 0.73 -32.22 -17.58
CA TYR A 62 0.05 -30.95 -17.76
C TYR A 62 1.06 -29.89 -18.17
N ASN A 63 0.74 -29.13 -19.22
CA ASN A 63 1.54 -27.99 -19.66
C ASN A 63 1.02 -26.71 -18.98
N PRO A 64 1.84 -25.99 -18.21
CA PRO A 64 1.44 -24.73 -17.56
C PRO A 64 0.82 -23.68 -18.49
N LYS A 65 1.13 -23.73 -19.79
CA LYS A 65 0.55 -22.82 -20.79
C LYS A 65 -0.94 -23.05 -21.04
N ASP A 66 -1.45 -24.23 -20.71
CA ASP A 66 -2.86 -24.62 -20.82
C ASP A 66 -3.66 -24.23 -19.58
N ALA A 67 -3.05 -23.48 -18.65
CA ALA A 67 -3.73 -22.97 -17.48
C ALA A 67 -4.91 -22.10 -17.91
N PRO A 68 -6.06 -22.20 -17.24
CA PRO A 68 -7.10 -21.23 -17.42
C PRO A 68 -6.56 -19.83 -17.12
N ARG A 69 -7.06 -18.86 -17.88
CA ARG A 69 -6.71 -17.45 -17.73
C ARG A 69 -7.97 -16.68 -17.35
N PRO A 70 -8.44 -16.77 -16.08
CA PRO A 70 -9.69 -16.19 -15.66
C PRO A 70 -9.59 -14.68 -15.46
N LEU A 71 -10.75 -14.02 -15.49
CA LEU A 71 -10.94 -12.77 -14.79
C LEU A 71 -11.05 -13.04 -13.28
N TYR A 72 -10.42 -12.16 -12.48
CA TYR A 72 -10.56 -12.18 -11.04
C TYR A 72 -10.74 -10.76 -10.49
N LEU A 73 -11.43 -10.65 -9.36
CA LEU A 73 -11.63 -9.41 -8.62
C LEU A 73 -11.43 -9.69 -7.13
N SER A 74 -10.52 -8.97 -6.51
CA SER A 74 -10.39 -8.89 -5.06
C SER A 74 -10.86 -7.53 -4.61
N LEU A 75 -11.66 -7.49 -3.55
CA LEU A 75 -12.10 -6.26 -2.93
C LEU A 75 -11.96 -6.39 -1.41
N SER A 76 -11.35 -5.39 -0.79
CA SER A 76 -11.40 -5.21 0.66
C SER A 76 -11.86 -3.80 1.00
N VAL A 77 -12.54 -3.68 2.13
CA VAL A 77 -12.96 -2.40 2.72
C VAL A 77 -12.53 -2.41 4.17
N ASP A 78 -11.79 -1.37 4.54
CA ASP A 78 -11.44 -1.07 5.92
C ASP A 78 -12.32 0.09 6.36
N PHE A 79 -13.23 -0.18 7.29
CA PHE A 79 -14.13 0.81 7.84
C PHE A 79 -13.46 1.48 9.04
N LYS A 80 -13.54 2.82 9.11
CA LYS A 80 -13.09 3.61 10.26
C LYS A 80 -13.67 3.11 11.60
N ARG A 81 -14.88 2.55 11.55
CA ARG A 81 -15.61 2.01 12.70
C ARG A 81 -16.33 0.74 12.26
N ARG A 82 -16.68 -0.11 13.22
CA ARG A 82 -17.50 -1.29 12.99
C ARG A 82 -18.71 -0.95 12.12
N PHE A 83 -18.89 -1.69 11.03
CA PHE A 83 -20.06 -1.52 10.17
C PHE A 83 -21.25 -2.35 10.69
N LYS A 84 -22.47 -1.94 10.32
CA LYS A 84 -23.68 -2.68 10.63
C LYS A 84 -23.76 -3.91 9.73
N PHE A 85 -23.98 -5.09 10.30
CA PHE A 85 -24.22 -6.31 9.52
C PHE A 85 -25.55 -6.97 9.91
N PRO A 86 -26.37 -7.41 8.94
CA PRO A 86 -26.19 -7.20 7.49
C PRO A 86 -26.31 -5.72 7.10
N ILE A 87 -25.69 -5.35 5.98
CA ILE A 87 -25.95 -4.07 5.29
C ILE A 87 -27.16 -4.31 4.40
N ALA A 88 -28.30 -3.72 4.76
CA ALA A 88 -29.49 -3.66 3.92
C ALA A 88 -29.42 -2.44 2.97
N GLU A 89 -30.33 -2.35 2.00
CA GLU A 89 -30.34 -1.24 1.02
C GLU A 89 -30.41 0.13 1.72
N GLU A 90 -31.24 0.23 2.75
CA GLU A 90 -31.40 1.42 3.58
C GLU A 90 -30.16 1.79 4.41
N ASP A 91 -29.26 0.82 4.64
CA ASP A 91 -28.01 1.00 5.37
C ASP A 91 -26.79 1.12 4.44
N SER A 92 -27.03 1.30 3.12
CA SER A 92 -25.97 1.34 2.12
C SER A 92 -24.87 2.35 2.46
N VAL A 93 -23.63 1.97 2.15
CA VAL A 93 -22.44 2.73 2.52
C VAL A 93 -21.63 3.11 1.29
N SER A 94 -21.06 4.32 1.32
CA SER A 94 -20.20 4.84 0.27
C SER A 94 -18.81 5.13 0.82
N ILE A 95 -17.79 4.57 0.17
CA ILE A 95 -16.38 4.75 0.49
C ILE A 95 -15.72 5.44 -0.70
N ASN A 96 -15.15 6.63 -0.46
CA ASN A 96 -14.63 7.52 -1.51
C ASN A 96 -13.10 7.60 -1.57
N VAL A 97 -12.42 6.86 -0.70
CA VAL A 97 -10.97 6.88 -0.58
C VAL A 97 -10.47 5.48 -0.90
N SER A 98 -9.62 5.34 -1.91
CA SER A 98 -8.91 4.10 -2.12
C SER A 98 -7.72 3.99 -1.18
N TYR A 99 -7.30 2.77 -0.87
CA TYR A 99 -6.07 2.49 -0.11
C TYR A 99 -4.85 3.17 -0.76
N VAL A 100 -4.78 3.15 -2.09
CA VAL A 100 -3.73 3.85 -2.85
C VAL A 100 -3.73 5.35 -2.55
N LYS A 101 -4.90 5.99 -2.51
CA LYS A 101 -5.00 7.43 -2.22
C LYS A 101 -4.67 7.75 -0.77
N GLU A 102 -5.07 6.90 0.18
CA GLU A 102 -4.70 7.10 1.59
C GLU A 102 -3.18 7.00 1.77
N SER A 103 -2.54 6.00 1.18
CA SER A 103 -1.08 5.84 1.20
C SER A 103 -0.35 7.03 0.58
N MET A 104 -0.90 7.65 -0.48
CA MET A 104 -0.34 8.91 -1.00
C MET A 104 -0.39 10.04 0.01
N LEU A 105 -1.54 10.21 0.67
CA LEU A 105 -1.73 11.29 1.65
C LEU A 105 -0.82 11.09 2.86
N GLU A 106 -0.63 9.84 3.30
CA GLU A 106 0.32 9.49 4.35
C GLU A 106 1.76 9.84 3.93
N ASN A 107 2.18 9.46 2.72
CA ASN A 107 3.51 9.79 2.21
C ASN A 107 3.73 11.31 2.10
N GLU A 108 2.76 12.05 1.54
CA GLU A 108 2.80 13.52 1.45
C GLU A 108 2.93 14.15 2.84
N PHE A 109 2.15 13.69 3.82
CA PHE A 109 2.23 14.15 5.20
C PHE A 109 3.60 13.87 5.83
N ASN A 110 4.12 12.66 5.67
CA ASN A 110 5.42 12.26 6.20
C ASN A 110 6.55 13.09 5.57
N GLU A 111 6.50 13.36 4.27
CA GLU A 111 7.46 14.25 3.59
C GLU A 111 7.39 15.69 4.12
N GLU A 112 6.19 16.21 4.37
CA GLU A 112 6.00 17.53 4.97
C GLU A 112 6.60 17.61 6.38
N GLU A 113 6.36 16.61 7.23
CA GLU A 113 6.93 16.55 8.59
C GLU A 113 8.46 16.48 8.55
N VAL A 114 9.04 15.64 7.67
CA VAL A 114 10.49 15.58 7.45
C VAL A 114 11.05 16.93 6.98
N ASN A 115 10.35 17.61 6.07
CA ASN A 115 10.76 18.93 5.59
C ASN A 115 10.66 20.02 6.66
N LYS A 116 9.66 19.97 7.54
CA LYS A 116 9.55 20.87 8.70
C LYS A 116 10.71 20.64 9.68
N MET A 117 11.04 19.39 9.98
CA MET A 117 12.19 19.03 10.82
C MET A 117 13.50 19.54 10.19
N ASN A 118 13.76 19.24 8.91
CA ASN A 118 14.95 19.71 8.20
C ASN A 118 15.04 21.25 8.16
N SER A 119 13.90 21.94 7.98
CA SER A 119 13.84 23.39 8.02
C SER A 119 14.13 23.95 9.41
N ALA A 120 13.63 23.31 10.47
CA ALA A 120 13.95 23.66 11.85
C ALA A 120 15.45 23.43 12.16
N VAL A 121 16.02 22.32 11.72
CA VAL A 121 17.47 22.03 11.81
C VAL A 121 18.29 23.13 11.12
N SER A 122 17.86 23.60 9.94
CA SER A 122 18.58 24.66 9.22
C SER A 122 18.46 26.05 9.84
N LYS A 123 17.38 26.33 10.59
CA LYS A 123 17.12 27.60 11.28
C LYS A 123 17.72 27.67 12.69
N THR A 124 17.98 26.52 13.31
CA THR A 124 18.58 26.44 14.65
C THR A 124 20.09 26.14 14.51
N ASP A 125 20.92 27.16 14.72
CA ASP A 125 22.34 27.11 15.11
C ASP A 125 23.41 26.47 14.19
N ILE A 126 23.22 26.35 12.88
CA ILE A 126 24.37 26.04 11.99
C ILE A 126 25.39 27.19 11.92
N SER A 127 24.97 28.44 12.12
CA SER A 127 25.88 29.61 12.12
C SER A 127 26.70 29.71 13.42
N GLY A 128 26.10 29.48 14.58
CA GLY A 128 26.78 29.47 15.89
C GLY A 128 27.75 28.30 16.03
N LEU A 129 27.34 27.08 15.65
CA LEU A 129 28.24 25.91 15.65
C LEU A 129 29.44 26.09 14.70
N LYS A 130 29.30 26.84 13.60
CA LYS A 130 30.41 27.14 12.68
C LYS A 130 31.41 28.14 13.24
N SER A 131 30.97 29.17 13.99
CA SER A 131 31.90 30.09 14.67
C SER A 131 32.63 29.39 15.82
N ASP A 132 31.90 28.60 16.60
CA ASP A 132 32.45 27.92 17.78
C ASP A 132 33.44 26.82 17.36
N LYS A 133 33.15 26.10 16.27
CA LYS A 133 34.08 25.12 15.68
C LYS A 133 35.43 25.74 15.33
N LYS A 134 35.46 26.92 14.70
CA LYS A 134 36.73 27.57 14.34
C LYS A 134 37.51 28.00 15.58
N SER A 135 36.82 28.54 16.58
CA SER A 135 37.45 28.94 17.85
C SER A 135 38.03 27.72 18.59
N VAL A 136 37.31 26.61 18.62
CA VAL A 136 37.78 25.35 19.24
C VAL A 136 38.95 24.76 18.46
N GLU A 137 38.93 24.75 17.12
CA GLU A 137 40.05 24.27 16.30
C GLU A 137 41.35 25.08 16.54
N GLU A 138 41.24 26.39 16.75
CA GLU A 138 42.39 27.24 17.09
C GLU A 138 42.94 26.94 18.49
N GLU A 139 42.08 26.75 19.49
CA GLU A 139 42.50 26.39 20.86
C GLU A 139 43.08 24.96 20.94
N VAL A 140 42.51 23.99 20.22
CA VAL A 140 43.06 22.63 20.13
C VAL A 140 44.45 22.65 19.50
N LYS A 141 44.68 23.45 18.46
CA LYS A 141 46.03 23.62 17.87
C LYS A 141 47.03 24.21 18.87
N LYS A 142 46.61 25.17 19.71
CA LYS A 142 47.45 25.71 20.79
C LYS A 142 47.78 24.64 21.83
N ILE A 143 46.80 23.83 22.23
CA ILE A 143 47.01 22.71 23.17
C ILE A 143 47.98 21.67 22.59
N SER A 144 47.80 21.27 21.32
CA SER A 144 48.72 20.34 20.65
C SER A 144 50.14 20.89 20.58
N LYS A 145 50.32 22.20 20.34
CA LYS A 145 51.64 22.84 20.35
C LYS A 145 52.27 22.84 21.74
N LEU A 146 51.50 23.15 22.79
CA LEU A 146 51.98 23.09 24.18
C LEU A 146 52.36 21.67 24.62
N MET A 147 51.66 20.66 24.12
CA MET A 147 51.99 19.25 24.34
C MET A 147 53.30 18.87 23.61
N GLN A 148 53.48 19.28 22.35
CA GLN A 148 54.73 19.05 21.59
C GLN A 148 55.94 19.75 22.22
N GLU A 149 55.74 20.92 22.82
CA GLU A 149 56.76 21.66 23.56
C GLU A 149 57.04 21.09 24.95
N GLY A 150 56.36 20.00 25.37
CA GLY A 150 56.53 19.36 26.67
C GLY A 150 56.00 20.18 27.85
N LYS A 151 55.25 21.25 27.58
CA LYS A 151 54.68 22.17 28.59
C LYS A 151 53.34 21.69 29.15
N LEU A 152 52.79 20.62 28.59
CA LEU A 152 51.55 20.00 29.00
C LEU A 152 51.69 18.49 28.88
N SER A 153 51.21 17.74 29.88
CA SER A 153 51.15 16.28 29.78
C SER A 153 50.02 15.82 28.84
N PRO A 154 50.09 14.61 28.27
CA PRO A 154 49.01 14.05 27.44
C PRO A 154 47.65 14.02 28.13
N ASP A 155 47.61 13.68 29.43
CA ASP A 155 46.37 13.59 30.20
C ASP A 155 45.74 14.98 30.45
N GLU A 156 46.57 15.99 30.68
CA GLU A 156 46.11 17.37 30.83
C GLU A 156 45.65 17.96 29.49
N ALA A 157 46.28 17.56 28.38
CA ALA A 157 45.85 17.95 27.03
C ALA A 157 44.46 17.40 26.72
N MET A 158 44.25 16.09 26.97
CA MET A 158 42.96 15.43 26.77
C MET A 158 41.85 16.10 27.58
N LYS A 159 42.06 16.35 28.87
CA LYS A 159 41.05 17.03 29.71
C LYS A 159 40.68 18.42 29.21
N LYS A 160 41.65 19.18 28.69
CA LYS A 160 41.39 20.51 28.12
C LYS A 160 40.66 20.43 26.79
N ILE A 161 40.97 19.44 25.95
CA ILE A 161 40.26 19.21 24.69
C ILE A 161 38.82 18.80 24.97
N GLU A 162 38.59 17.87 25.90
CA GLU A 162 37.25 17.47 26.33
C GLU A 162 36.43 18.65 26.86
N ALA A 163 37.03 19.49 27.72
CA ALA A 163 36.36 20.69 28.24
C ALA A 163 35.99 21.70 27.14
N LEU A 164 36.76 21.77 26.05
CA LEU A 164 36.49 22.64 24.90
C LEU A 164 35.39 22.08 23.99
N THR A 165 35.28 20.76 23.87
CA THR A 165 34.29 20.11 22.99
C THR A 165 32.95 19.85 23.69
N GLN A 166 32.94 19.75 25.02
CA GLN A 166 31.72 19.47 25.81
C GLN A 166 30.57 20.47 25.57
N PRO A 167 30.80 21.80 25.47
CA PRO A 167 29.72 22.75 25.20
C PRO A 167 29.07 22.55 23.83
N MET A 168 29.85 22.15 22.81
CA MET A 168 29.30 21.85 21.48
C MET A 168 28.45 20.58 21.51
N LEU A 169 28.88 19.55 22.25
CA LEU A 169 28.11 18.32 22.45
C LEU A 169 26.80 18.60 23.20
N ASN A 170 26.86 19.36 24.29
CA ASN A 170 25.67 19.75 25.04
C ASN A 170 24.71 20.61 24.19
N THR A 171 25.22 21.42 23.26
CA THR A 171 24.37 22.23 22.35
C THR A 171 23.69 21.35 21.30
N LEU A 172 24.36 20.30 20.82
CA LEU A 172 23.75 19.29 19.93
C LEU A 172 22.69 18.47 20.68
N GLU A 173 22.99 18.02 21.89
CA GLU A 173 22.08 17.22 22.73
C GLU A 173 20.86 18.03 23.20
N ASN A 174 21.01 19.33 23.47
CA ASN A 174 19.92 20.24 23.84
C ASN A 174 19.27 20.96 22.65
N SER A 175 19.68 20.64 21.41
CA SER A 175 19.07 21.26 20.25
C SER A 175 17.59 20.89 20.16
N VAL A 176 16.77 21.86 19.75
CA VAL A 176 15.30 21.76 19.62
C VAL A 176 14.84 20.53 18.81
N ILE A 177 15.75 19.95 18.02
CA ILE A 177 15.57 18.78 17.15
C ILE A 177 15.16 17.52 17.94
N MET A 178 15.68 17.32 19.16
CA MET A 178 15.34 16.15 19.99
C MET A 178 13.98 16.29 20.71
N ASN A 179 13.40 17.50 20.73
CA ASN A 179 12.17 17.82 21.47
C ASN A 179 11.01 18.23 20.55
N GLN A 180 11.15 18.10 19.21
CA GLN A 180 10.01 18.30 18.32
C GLN A 180 9.13 17.05 18.35
N GLU A 181 7.93 17.20 18.90
CA GLU A 181 6.87 16.21 18.74
C GLU A 181 6.51 16.14 17.24
N THR A 182 6.76 14.99 16.63
CA THR A 182 6.29 14.69 15.28
C THR A 182 4.81 14.35 15.34
N GLU A 183 4.00 15.02 14.52
CA GLU A 183 2.60 14.62 14.40
C GLU A 183 2.53 13.26 13.68
N GLU A 184 1.65 12.38 14.16
CA GLU A 184 1.36 11.12 13.48
C GLU A 184 0.23 11.31 12.46
N PHE A 185 0.36 10.66 11.30
CA PHE A 185 -0.73 10.60 10.33
C PHE A 185 -1.93 9.88 10.94
N LYS A 186 -3.04 10.58 11.12
CA LYS A 186 -4.27 10.01 11.70
C LYS A 186 -5.20 9.50 10.60
N GLU A 187 -5.12 8.20 10.35
CA GLU A 187 -6.10 7.51 9.50
C GLU A 187 -7.49 7.65 10.13
N ASN A 188 -8.38 8.39 9.45
CA ASN A 188 -9.68 8.74 10.01
C ASN A 188 -10.84 8.49 9.05
N ARG A 189 -10.62 7.68 8.03
CA ARG A 189 -11.55 7.45 6.91
C ARG A 189 -11.68 5.96 6.67
N SER A 190 -12.83 5.55 6.16
CA SER A 190 -12.95 4.23 5.57
C SER A 190 -12.25 4.23 4.22
N THR A 191 -11.56 3.14 3.90
CA THR A 191 -10.83 2.97 2.64
C THR A 191 -11.31 1.73 1.92
N TYR A 192 -11.15 1.70 0.60
CA TYR A 192 -11.38 0.50 -0.20
C TYR A 192 -10.10 0.12 -0.95
N ASN A 193 -9.89 -1.17 -1.13
CA ASN A 193 -8.91 -1.70 -2.07
C ASN A 193 -9.64 -2.61 -3.05
N ILE A 194 -9.40 -2.39 -4.35
CA ILE A 194 -9.96 -3.22 -5.41
C ILE A 194 -8.80 -3.60 -6.31
N LEU A 195 -8.64 -4.89 -6.57
CA LEU A 195 -7.72 -5.41 -7.57
C LEU A 195 -8.54 -6.19 -8.58
N PHE A 196 -8.53 -5.72 -9.82
CA PHE A 196 -9.07 -6.48 -10.94
C PHE A 196 -7.91 -7.07 -11.74
N GLY A 197 -7.99 -8.36 -12.07
CA GLY A 197 -7.02 -9.00 -12.94
C GLY A 197 -7.67 -9.65 -14.15
N ASP A 198 -7.04 -9.44 -15.31
CA ASP A 198 -7.31 -10.13 -16.55
C ASP A 198 -6.10 -10.99 -16.91
N SER A 199 -6.19 -12.27 -16.57
CA SER A 199 -5.11 -13.23 -16.82
C SER A 199 -4.90 -13.49 -18.32
N ALA A 200 -5.91 -13.27 -19.17
CA ALA A 200 -5.78 -13.46 -20.62
C ALA A 200 -5.08 -12.27 -21.26
N GLY A 201 -5.41 -11.07 -20.78
CA GLY A 201 -4.76 -9.81 -21.12
C GLY A 201 -3.39 -9.60 -20.48
N ASN A 202 -3.05 -10.39 -19.45
CA ASN A 202 -1.89 -10.21 -18.56
C ASN A 202 -1.85 -8.79 -17.96
N THR A 203 -3.00 -8.32 -17.49
CA THR A 203 -3.12 -6.99 -16.88
C THR A 203 -3.79 -7.06 -15.53
N GLU A 204 -3.33 -6.19 -14.63
CA GLU A 204 -3.96 -5.92 -13.34
C GLU A 204 -4.39 -4.46 -13.30
N SER A 205 -5.40 -4.15 -12.50
CA SER A 205 -5.94 -2.81 -12.41
C SER A 205 -6.32 -2.46 -10.99
N ILE A 206 -5.83 -1.30 -10.56
CA ILE A 206 -5.91 -0.84 -9.17
C ILE A 206 -6.51 0.57 -9.17
N PRO A 207 -7.71 0.77 -8.60
CA PRO A 207 -8.31 2.09 -8.55
C PRO A 207 -7.59 3.02 -7.57
N TYR A 208 -7.31 4.24 -8.03
CA TYR A 208 -6.69 5.28 -7.21
C TYR A 208 -7.68 6.40 -6.83
N LYS A 209 -8.81 6.51 -7.54
CA LYS A 209 -9.85 7.48 -7.25
C LYS A 209 -11.20 6.88 -7.61
N GLY A 210 -12.23 7.17 -6.81
CA GLY A 210 -13.59 6.75 -7.11
C GLY A 210 -14.44 6.58 -5.87
N THR A 211 -15.63 6.04 -6.10
CA THR A 211 -16.59 5.72 -5.05
C THR A 211 -16.97 4.26 -5.17
N LEU A 212 -16.72 3.50 -4.11
CA LEU A 212 -17.32 2.20 -3.88
C LEU A 212 -18.61 2.39 -3.09
N HIS A 213 -19.71 1.92 -3.64
CA HIS A 213 -21.02 1.92 -3.00
C HIS A 213 -21.46 0.48 -2.74
N ILE A 214 -21.53 0.10 -1.46
CA ILE A 214 -22.04 -1.20 -1.03
C ILE A 214 -23.53 -1.03 -0.72
N ILE A 215 -24.37 -1.67 -1.53
CA ILE A 215 -25.82 -1.55 -1.47
C ILE A 215 -26.41 -2.64 -0.56
N GLU A 216 -25.93 -3.87 -0.68
CA GLU A 216 -26.40 -5.00 0.11
C GLU A 216 -25.19 -5.88 0.46
N PHE A 217 -25.07 -6.28 1.73
CA PHE A 217 -24.10 -7.26 2.17
C PHE A 217 -24.63 -8.07 3.35
N ASN A 218 -24.81 -9.38 3.15
CA ASN A 218 -25.29 -10.32 4.16
C ASN A 218 -24.63 -11.68 3.97
N SER A 219 -24.97 -12.69 4.78
CA SER A 219 -24.32 -14.02 4.72
C SER A 219 -24.53 -14.79 3.41
N LYS A 220 -25.35 -14.28 2.48
CA LYS A 220 -25.69 -14.95 1.23
C LYS A 220 -25.27 -14.17 -0.01
N ARG A 221 -25.30 -12.84 0.05
CA ARG A 221 -25.20 -11.98 -1.13
C ARG A 221 -24.39 -10.72 -0.87
N LEU A 222 -23.71 -10.28 -1.92
CA LEU A 222 -23.14 -8.95 -2.05
C LEU A 222 -23.72 -8.27 -3.29
N ARG A 223 -24.18 -7.03 -3.11
CA ARG A 223 -24.47 -6.11 -4.22
C ARG A 223 -23.72 -4.80 -4.00
N ALA A 224 -22.82 -4.47 -4.92
CA ALA A 224 -22.00 -3.28 -4.84
C ALA A 224 -21.74 -2.69 -6.23
N TYR A 225 -21.40 -1.42 -6.26
CA TYR A 225 -21.05 -0.68 -7.46
C TYR A 225 -19.82 0.17 -7.21
N PHE A 226 -18.89 0.18 -8.16
CA PHE A 226 -17.74 1.07 -8.14
C PHE A 226 -17.75 1.95 -9.40
N LYS A 227 -17.44 3.24 -9.22
CA LYS A 227 -17.14 4.15 -10.32
C LYS A 227 -15.94 5.01 -9.97
N GLY A 228 -14.98 5.09 -10.88
CA GLY A 228 -13.76 5.83 -10.61
C GLY A 228 -12.76 5.76 -11.74
N THR A 229 -11.50 5.95 -11.40
CA THR A 229 -10.36 5.90 -12.30
C THR A 229 -9.31 4.97 -11.68
N HIS A 230 -8.69 4.14 -12.53
CA HIS A 230 -7.67 3.19 -12.09
C HIS A 230 -6.38 3.29 -12.89
N PHE A 231 -5.35 2.68 -12.34
CA PHE A 231 -4.14 2.33 -13.07
C PHE A 231 -4.29 0.94 -13.64
N VAL A 232 -3.93 0.76 -14.90
CA VAL A 232 -3.76 -0.56 -15.51
C VAL A 232 -2.27 -0.84 -15.58
N GLU A 233 -1.86 -1.99 -15.08
CA GLU A 233 -0.47 -2.47 -15.10
C GLU A 233 -0.40 -3.81 -15.82
N CYS A 234 0.73 -4.07 -16.48
CA CYS A 234 1.01 -5.40 -16.99
C CYS A 234 1.55 -6.28 -15.86
N THR A 235 1.08 -7.52 -15.80
CA THR A 235 1.63 -8.53 -14.88
C THR A 235 3.07 -8.88 -15.27
N ASP A 236 3.84 -9.38 -14.31
CA ASP A 236 5.25 -9.75 -14.54
C ASP A 236 5.41 -10.85 -15.60
N VAL A 237 4.39 -11.68 -15.81
CA VAL A 237 4.34 -12.70 -16.88
C VAL A 237 4.32 -12.06 -18.27
N ALA A 238 3.61 -10.95 -18.46
CA ALA A 238 3.65 -10.19 -19.72
C ALA A 238 5.00 -9.50 -19.93
N ARG A 239 5.57 -8.92 -18.86
CA ARG A 239 6.88 -8.23 -18.92
C ARG A 239 8.01 -9.18 -19.31
N ALA A 240 7.93 -10.45 -18.91
CA ALA A 240 8.97 -11.44 -19.17
C ALA A 240 8.87 -12.13 -20.55
N ASN A 241 7.68 -12.27 -21.14
CA ASN A 241 7.46 -13.25 -22.21
C ASN A 241 7.01 -12.71 -23.58
N ASP A 242 6.62 -11.44 -23.72
CA ASP A 242 6.06 -10.97 -24.99
C ASP A 242 6.64 -9.62 -25.44
N LYS A 243 7.62 -9.66 -26.35
CA LYS A 243 8.19 -8.46 -27.00
C LYS A 243 7.21 -7.77 -27.98
N SER A 244 6.09 -8.42 -28.33
CA SER A 244 5.13 -7.91 -29.33
C SER A 244 4.05 -7.00 -28.75
N LYS A 245 3.92 -6.95 -27.42
CA LYS A 245 3.07 -5.98 -26.71
C LYS A 245 3.96 -5.21 -25.73
N PRO A 246 4.66 -4.16 -26.17
CA PRO A 246 5.37 -3.32 -25.22
C PRO A 246 4.31 -2.75 -24.28
N CYS A 247 4.44 -3.08 -23.00
CA CYS A 247 3.81 -2.32 -21.93
C CYS A 247 4.49 -0.95 -21.93
N GLU A 248 4.16 -0.12 -22.93
CA GLU A 248 4.67 1.24 -23.02
C GLU A 248 4.19 1.95 -21.75
N LYS A 249 5.18 2.26 -20.94
CA LYS A 249 5.01 2.81 -19.62
C LYS A 249 4.71 4.29 -19.78
N VAL A 250 3.50 4.70 -19.46
CA VAL A 250 3.12 6.11 -19.37
C VAL A 250 3.47 6.57 -17.97
N GLU A 251 4.23 7.67 -17.86
CA GLU A 251 4.42 8.35 -16.58
C GLU A 251 3.07 8.92 -16.14
N THR A 252 2.64 8.55 -14.94
CA THR A 252 1.43 9.14 -14.39
C THR A 252 1.80 10.49 -13.79
N GLY A 253 1.05 11.54 -14.12
CA GLY A 253 1.14 12.82 -13.39
C GLY A 253 0.61 12.72 -11.94
N LEU A 254 0.22 11.52 -11.51
CA LEU A 254 -0.41 11.24 -10.22
C LEU A 254 0.61 10.67 -9.22
N PHE A 255 1.56 9.88 -9.69
CA PHE A 255 2.65 9.32 -8.91
C PHE A 255 3.98 9.56 -9.64
N PRO A 256 4.83 10.48 -9.15
CA PRO A 256 6.16 10.67 -9.69
C PRO A 256 6.92 9.35 -9.71
N ASN A 257 7.54 9.02 -10.85
CA ASN A 257 8.27 7.77 -11.10
C ASN A 257 7.44 6.47 -11.17
N HIS A 258 6.12 6.50 -10.92
CA HIS A 258 5.26 5.34 -11.16
C HIS A 258 4.84 5.28 -12.63
N LYS A 259 5.07 4.13 -13.23
CA LYS A 259 4.92 3.90 -14.67
C LYS A 259 3.88 2.81 -14.90
N VAL A 260 2.73 3.22 -15.43
CA VAL A 260 1.58 2.34 -15.66
C VAL A 260 1.41 2.11 -17.16
N PHE A 261 0.66 1.07 -17.53
CA PHE A 261 0.34 0.81 -18.92
C PHE A 261 -0.66 1.85 -19.44
N ARG A 262 -1.70 2.16 -18.67
CA ARG A 262 -2.63 3.26 -18.96
C ARG A 262 -3.44 3.67 -17.71
N VAL A 263 -4.06 4.84 -17.82
CA VAL A 263 -5.05 5.35 -16.86
C VAL A 263 -6.39 5.40 -17.59
N GLU A 264 -7.43 4.83 -16.99
CA GLU A 264 -8.77 4.85 -17.58
C GLU A 264 -9.86 4.93 -16.52
N ASP A 265 -11.01 5.47 -16.91
CA ASP A 265 -12.20 5.45 -16.09
C ASP A 265 -12.84 4.07 -16.11
N ILE A 266 -13.41 3.69 -14.98
CA ILE A 266 -13.95 2.37 -14.74
C ILE A 266 -15.31 2.45 -14.05
N SER A 267 -16.16 1.50 -14.43
CA SER A 267 -17.35 1.12 -13.70
C SER A 267 -17.31 -0.38 -13.42
N ILE A 268 -17.57 -0.79 -12.18
CA ILE A 268 -17.75 -2.18 -11.76
C ILE A 268 -19.13 -2.33 -11.17
N THR A 269 -19.87 -3.34 -11.61
CA THR A 269 -21.11 -3.75 -10.93
C THR A 269 -20.91 -5.16 -10.43
N ILE A 270 -21.23 -5.39 -9.15
CA ILE A 270 -21.12 -6.67 -8.46
C ILE A 270 -22.51 -7.02 -7.94
N ASP A 271 -23.02 -8.16 -8.37
CA ASP A 271 -24.21 -8.80 -7.81
C ASP A 271 -23.95 -10.30 -7.77
N THR A 272 -23.65 -10.83 -6.58
CA THR A 272 -23.15 -12.20 -6.43
C THR A 272 -23.60 -12.85 -5.13
N ASN A 273 -23.66 -14.18 -5.15
CA ASN A 273 -23.91 -15.00 -3.98
C ASN A 273 -22.63 -15.70 -3.51
N PHE A 274 -22.57 -16.00 -2.22
CA PHE A 274 -21.41 -16.63 -1.61
C PHE A 274 -21.49 -18.16 -1.64
N LYS A 275 -20.37 -18.81 -1.95
CA LYS A 275 -20.19 -20.25 -1.78
C LYS A 275 -19.94 -20.59 -0.31
N THR A 276 -19.10 -19.80 0.34
CA THR A 276 -18.74 -19.90 1.75
C THR A 276 -18.69 -18.51 2.35
N PHE A 277 -19.15 -18.34 3.60
CA PHE A 277 -19.13 -17.06 4.30
C PHE A 277 -18.51 -17.24 5.70
N TYR A 278 -17.50 -16.44 6.00
CA TYR A 278 -16.84 -16.41 7.30
C TYR A 278 -17.14 -15.10 8.03
N ASP A 279 -17.66 -15.21 9.24
CA ASP A 279 -17.88 -14.08 10.14
C ASP A 279 -17.03 -14.28 11.39
N ASN A 280 -15.92 -13.55 11.48
CA ASN A 280 -14.93 -13.75 12.55
C ASN A 280 -15.08 -12.76 13.71
N ARG A 281 -16.17 -11.97 13.73
CA ARG A 281 -16.45 -10.96 14.76
C ARG A 281 -16.69 -11.52 16.16
#